data_AF-A0A529NLY7-F1
#
_entry.id   AF-A0A529NLY7-F1
#
_cell.length_a   1.000
_cell.length_b   1.000
_cell.length_c   1.000
_cell.angle_alpha   90.00
_cell.angle_beta   90.00
_cell.angle_gamma   90.00
#
_symmetry.space_group_name_H-M   'P 1'
#
loop_
_entity.id
_entity.type
_entity.pdbx_description
1 polymer ?
#
loop_
_entity_poly.entity_id
_entity_poly.type
_entity_poly.pdbx_seq_one_letter_code
_entity_poly.pdbx_strand_id
1 'polypeptide(L)'
;MRKFDCPSCGADVTFRSAQSVYAVCAYCQSMVVRTDVDVKLIGVMAALPDDMSPLQLGSGGYFEQQPFTLIGRLKIGWRDGLWNEWHLLTADGRRGWIGEAQGSFSISFELEGPLPRDVEVTLDHCHGLLT
;
A
#
# COMPACT_ATOMS: atom_id res chain seq x y z
N MET A 1 -2.93 -7.18 13.66
CA MET A 1 -4.20 -7.14 12.88
C MET A 1 -5.32 -6.79 13.86
N ARG A 2 -6.09 -5.73 13.60
CA ARG A 2 -7.18 -5.26 14.49
C ARG A 2 -8.47 -5.10 13.66
N LYS A 3 -9.59 -5.51 14.23
CA LYS A 3 -10.91 -5.43 13.60
C LYS A 3 -11.71 -4.27 14.19
N PHE A 4 -12.52 -3.65 13.34
CA PHE A 4 -13.48 -2.62 13.71
C PHE A 4 -14.79 -2.87 12.97
N ASP A 5 -15.90 -2.45 13.56
CA ASP A 5 -17.20 -2.50 12.91
C ASP A 5 -17.30 -1.38 11.87
N CYS A 6 -17.78 -1.71 10.66
CA CYS A 6 -18.02 -0.72 9.63
C CYS A 6 -19.10 0.28 10.10
N PRO A 7 -18.85 1.60 10.12
CA PRO A 7 -19.85 2.59 10.54
C PRO A 7 -21.10 2.66 9.65
N SER A 8 -21.03 2.12 8.43
CA SER A 8 -22.10 2.16 7.44
C SER A 8 -23.02 0.94 7.50
N CYS A 9 -22.47 -0.27 7.68
CA CYS A 9 -23.25 -1.52 7.62
C CYS A 9 -23.04 -2.49 8.79
N GLY A 10 -22.16 -2.17 9.74
CA GLY A 10 -21.86 -3.01 10.91
C GLY A 10 -20.99 -4.25 10.64
N ALA A 11 -20.55 -4.50 9.41
CA ALA A 11 -19.70 -5.65 9.08
C ALA A 11 -18.23 -5.46 9.52
N ASP A 12 -17.52 -6.58 9.72
CA ASP A 12 -16.10 -6.61 10.08
C ASP A 12 -15.21 -5.90 9.04
N VAL A 13 -14.45 -4.90 9.48
CA VAL A 13 -13.37 -4.26 8.70
C VAL A 13 -12.03 -4.55 9.36
N THR A 14 -11.12 -5.18 8.63
CA THR A 14 -9.84 -5.61 9.19
C THR A 14 -8.67 -4.75 8.74
N PHE A 15 -7.96 -4.16 9.70
CA PHE A 15 -6.70 -3.46 9.50
C PHE A 15 -5.55 -4.44 9.69
N ARG A 16 -4.84 -4.73 8.60
CA ARG A 16 -3.74 -5.73 8.57
C ARG A 16 -2.48 -5.24 9.27
N SER A 17 -2.20 -3.92 9.24
CA SER A 17 -1.08 -3.30 9.94
C SER A 17 -1.53 -2.23 10.93
N ALA A 18 -0.75 -2.04 12.00
CA ALA A 18 -0.93 -0.93 12.92
C ALA A 18 -0.65 0.43 12.27
N GLN A 19 0.02 0.46 11.10
CA GLN A 19 0.30 1.67 10.33
C GLN A 19 -0.78 1.98 9.27
N SER A 20 -1.70 1.04 9.00
CA SER A 20 -2.81 1.27 8.07
C SER A 20 -3.76 2.30 8.67
N VAL A 21 -3.92 3.44 7.97
CA VAL A 21 -4.79 4.56 8.41
C VAL A 21 -6.20 4.43 7.85
N TYR A 22 -6.38 3.69 6.75
CA TYR A 22 -7.66 3.42 6.11
C TYR A 22 -7.79 1.95 5.72
N ALA A 23 -9.04 1.49 5.61
CA ALA A 23 -9.42 0.19 5.06
C ALA A 23 -10.76 0.31 4.33
N VAL A 24 -11.04 -0.58 3.38
CA VAL A 24 -12.32 -0.63 2.65
C VAL A 24 -13.13 -1.82 3.16
N CYS A 25 -14.39 -1.59 3.50
CA CYS A 25 -15.31 -2.66 3.88
C CYS A 25 -15.63 -3.54 2.67
N ALA A 26 -15.37 -4.85 2.78
CA ALA A 26 -15.64 -5.80 1.70
C ALA A 26 -17.14 -5.96 1.36
N TYR A 27 -18.03 -5.58 2.26
CA TYR A 27 -19.49 -5.76 2.12
C TYR A 27 -20.17 -4.57 1.45
N CYS A 28 -19.86 -3.35 1.88
CA CYS A 28 -20.56 -2.14 1.43
C CYS A 28 -19.64 -1.11 0.74
N GLN A 29 -18.36 -1.44 0.53
CA GLN A 29 -17.36 -0.58 -0.14
C GLN A 29 -17.09 0.77 0.56
N SER A 30 -17.56 0.93 1.80
CA SER A 30 -17.28 2.10 2.62
C SER A 30 -15.79 2.18 2.97
N MET A 31 -15.17 3.34 2.73
CA MET A 31 -13.81 3.64 3.15
C MET A 31 -13.82 4.12 4.60
N VAL A 32 -13.17 3.36 5.46
CA VAL A 32 -13.10 3.57 6.90
C VAL A 32 -11.71 4.08 7.25
N VAL A 33 -11.63 5.27 7.84
CA VAL A 33 -10.40 5.81 8.41
C VAL A 33 -10.39 5.57 9.90
N ARG A 34 -9.23 5.14 10.41
CA ARG A 34 -8.99 5.02 11.85
C ARG A 34 -8.27 6.26 12.36
N THR A 35 -8.87 6.92 13.34
CA THR A 35 -8.20 7.89 14.21
C THR A 35 -7.93 7.16 15.52
N ASP A 36 -6.66 6.90 15.87
CA ASP A 36 -6.18 6.27 17.12
C ASP A 36 -7.02 5.13 17.78
N VAL A 37 -8.20 5.43 18.31
CA VAL A 37 -9.14 4.48 18.95
C VAL A 37 -10.51 4.36 18.27
N ASP A 38 -10.88 5.30 17.41
CA ASP A 38 -12.17 5.38 16.71
C ASP A 38 -12.04 5.22 15.19
N VAL A 39 -13.14 4.82 14.54
CA VAL A 39 -13.24 4.73 13.08
C VAL A 39 -14.33 5.63 12.54
N LYS A 40 -14.07 6.29 11.39
CA LYS A 40 -15.01 7.19 10.72
C LYS A 40 -15.13 6.84 9.24
N LEU A 41 -16.32 7.06 8.68
CA LEU A 41 -16.57 6.95 7.25
C LEU A 41 -16.04 8.22 6.56
N ILE A 42 -15.23 8.07 5.52
CA ILE A 42 -14.75 9.21 4.71
C ILE A 42 -15.25 9.20 3.26
N GLY A 43 -15.93 8.13 2.84
CA GLY A 43 -16.51 8.02 1.51
C GLY A 43 -16.88 6.58 1.15
N VAL A 44 -17.44 6.41 -0.04
CA VAL A 44 -17.73 5.10 -0.64
C VAL A 44 -16.82 4.93 -1.85
N MET A 45 -16.10 3.82 -1.91
CA MET A 45 -15.29 3.51 -3.09
C MET A 45 -16.19 3.18 -4.26
N ALA A 46 -15.91 3.78 -5.42
CA ALA A 46 -16.53 3.39 -6.66
C ALA A 46 -16.23 1.92 -6.93
N ALA A 47 -17.22 1.19 -7.47
CA ALA A 47 -17.00 -0.14 -7.99
C ALA A 47 -16.00 -0.06 -9.15
N LEU A 48 -14.74 -0.36 -8.87
CA LEU A 48 -13.72 -0.52 -9.89
C LEU A 48 -13.86 -1.94 -10.46
N PRO A 49 -13.75 -2.13 -11.78
CA PRO A 49 -13.59 -3.46 -12.35
C PRO A 49 -12.43 -4.17 -11.68
N ASP A 50 -12.58 -5.47 -11.46
CA ASP A 50 -11.49 -6.32 -11.00
C ASP A 50 -10.25 -6.02 -11.84
N ASP A 51 -9.16 -5.62 -11.18
CA ASP A 51 -7.91 -5.43 -11.88
C ASP A 51 -7.27 -6.78 -12.16
N MET A 52 -6.51 -6.82 -13.25
CA MET A 52 -5.80 -8.02 -13.68
C MET A 52 -4.46 -8.19 -12.94
N SER A 53 -4.32 -7.60 -11.75
CA SER A 53 -3.07 -7.73 -11.01
C SER A 53 -2.90 -9.18 -10.55
N PRO A 54 -1.71 -9.78 -10.75
CA PRO A 54 -1.42 -11.11 -10.22
C PRO A 54 -1.19 -11.08 -8.70
N LEU A 55 -1.09 -9.88 -8.09
CA LEU A 55 -0.80 -9.69 -6.68
C LEU A 55 -2.10 -9.55 -5.88
N GLN A 56 -2.08 -10.03 -4.63
CA GLN A 56 -3.19 -9.95 -3.69
C GLN A 56 -2.70 -9.52 -2.31
N LEU A 57 -3.60 -8.97 -1.50
CA LEU A 57 -3.29 -8.73 -0.09
C LEU A 57 -3.03 -10.06 0.61
N GLY A 58 -1.90 -10.15 1.31
CA GLY A 58 -1.41 -11.37 1.95
C GLY A 58 -0.50 -12.22 1.06
N SER A 59 -0.34 -11.90 -0.23
CA SER A 59 0.71 -12.52 -1.05
C SER A 59 2.07 -12.26 -0.42
N GLY A 60 2.91 -13.29 -0.38
CA GLY A 60 4.28 -13.21 0.14
C GLY A 60 5.30 -13.53 -0.94
N GLY A 61 6.54 -13.14 -0.69
CA GLY A 61 7.67 -13.38 -1.59
C GLY A 61 9.00 -13.16 -0.88
N TYR A 62 10.07 -13.12 -1.67
CA TYR A 62 11.43 -12.84 -1.19
C TYR A 62 12.04 -11.72 -2.04
N PHE A 63 12.70 -10.77 -1.38
CA PHE A 63 13.56 -9.77 -2.02
C PHE A 63 14.94 -9.88 -1.38
N GLU A 64 15.99 -10.13 -2.17
CA GLU A 64 17.36 -10.32 -1.66
C GLU A 64 17.46 -11.32 -0.49
N GLN A 65 16.76 -12.46 -0.61
CA GLN A 65 16.61 -13.50 0.44
C GLN A 65 15.80 -13.09 1.68
N GLN A 66 15.33 -11.85 1.77
CA GLN A 66 14.46 -11.38 2.85
C GLN A 66 12.99 -11.69 2.53
N PRO A 67 12.28 -12.51 3.34
CA PRO A 67 10.84 -12.71 3.16
C PRO A 67 10.05 -11.40 3.37
N PHE A 68 8.99 -11.23 2.58
CA PHE A 68 8.03 -10.13 2.72
C PHE A 68 6.57 -10.58 2.53
N THR A 69 5.64 -9.73 2.97
CA THR A 69 4.19 -9.89 2.76
C THR A 69 3.57 -8.57 2.28
N LEU A 70 2.67 -8.64 1.30
CA LEU A 70 1.87 -7.50 0.85
C LEU A 70 0.73 -7.23 1.84
N ILE A 71 0.79 -6.08 2.51
CA ILE A 71 -0.10 -5.72 3.61
C ILE A 71 -1.05 -4.56 3.29
N GLY A 72 -0.88 -3.91 2.13
CA GLY A 72 -1.73 -2.83 1.67
C GLY A 72 -1.68 -2.66 0.16
N ARG A 73 -2.67 -1.97 -0.39
CA ARG A 73 -2.76 -1.63 -1.81
C ARG A 73 -3.35 -0.25 -1.98
N LEU A 74 -2.77 0.54 -2.88
CA LEU A 74 -3.34 1.74 -3.45
C LEU A 74 -3.46 1.56 -4.96
N LYS A 75 -4.54 2.10 -5.54
CA LYS A 75 -4.68 2.23 -6.99
C LYS A 75 -4.68 3.71 -7.32
N ILE A 76 -3.68 4.15 -8.07
CA ILE A 76 -3.48 5.56 -8.38
C ILE A 76 -3.86 5.77 -9.85
N GLY A 77 -4.62 6.83 -10.10
CA GLY A 77 -5.09 7.19 -11.44
C GLY A 77 -4.68 8.58 -11.83
N TRP A 78 -4.40 8.73 -13.13
CA TRP A 78 -4.24 10.01 -13.80
C TRP A 78 -5.02 9.97 -15.12
N ARG A 79 -5.01 11.07 -15.86
CA ARG A 79 -5.84 11.22 -17.07
C ARG A 79 -5.66 10.08 -18.08
N ASP A 80 -4.43 9.59 -18.20
CA ASP A 80 -4.03 8.67 -19.27
C ASP A 80 -3.74 7.25 -18.75
N GLY A 81 -4.04 6.94 -17.48
CA GLY A 81 -3.82 5.59 -16.98
C GLY A 81 -3.99 5.37 -15.49
N LEU A 82 -3.76 4.12 -15.10
CA LEU A 82 -3.86 3.61 -13.72
C LEU A 82 -2.63 2.76 -13.42
N TRP A 83 -2.18 2.78 -12.18
CA TRP A 83 -1.19 1.83 -11.67
C TRP A 83 -1.51 1.42 -10.23
N ASN A 84 -0.89 0.34 -9.76
CA ASN A 84 -1.02 -0.11 -8.37
C ASN A 84 0.26 0.12 -7.59
N GLU A 85 0.09 0.50 -6.34
CA GLU A 85 1.15 0.56 -5.34
C GLU A 85 0.83 -0.45 -4.24
N TRP A 86 1.66 -1.48 -4.13
CA TRP A 86 1.50 -2.55 -3.15
C TRP A 86 2.44 -2.31 -1.97
N HIS A 87 1.87 -2.03 -0.80
CA HIS A 87 2.67 -1.83 0.41
C HIS A 87 3.14 -3.18 0.96
N LEU A 88 4.45 -3.36 1.06
CA LEU A 88 5.09 -4.58 1.55
C LEU A 88 5.72 -4.36 2.93
N LEU A 89 5.71 -5.42 3.73
CA LEU A 89 6.42 -5.51 5.01
C LEU A 89 7.32 -6.73 4.99
N THR A 90 8.62 -6.54 5.18
CA THR A 90 9.61 -7.62 5.31
C THR A 90 9.59 -8.19 6.73
N ALA A 91 10.10 -9.42 6.89
CA ALA A 91 10.15 -10.09 8.19
C ALA A 91 11.08 -9.39 9.21
N ASP A 92 12.07 -8.61 8.75
CA ASP A 92 12.92 -7.76 9.59
C ASP A 92 12.26 -6.40 9.95
N GLY A 93 11.05 -6.14 9.46
CA GLY A 93 10.27 -4.93 9.77
C GLY A 93 10.49 -3.75 8.83
N ARG A 94 11.36 -3.87 7.81
CA ARG A 94 11.47 -2.86 6.75
C ARG A 94 10.19 -2.76 5.93
N ARG A 95 9.95 -1.56 5.41
CA ARG A 95 8.76 -1.24 4.60
C ARG A 95 9.19 -0.87 3.19
N GLY A 96 8.36 -1.20 2.23
CA GLY A 96 8.59 -0.85 0.85
C GLY A 96 7.30 -0.84 0.04
N TRP A 97 7.47 -0.62 -1.25
CA TRP A 97 6.39 -0.59 -2.22
C TRP A 97 6.76 -1.41 -3.44
N ILE A 98 5.80 -2.17 -3.97
CA ILE A 98 5.87 -2.70 -5.33
C ILE A 98 4.98 -1.83 -6.21
N GLY A 99 5.60 -1.06 -7.09
CA GLY A 99 4.93 -0.32 -8.15
C GLY A 99 4.65 -1.26 -9.32
N GLU A 100 3.37 -1.47 -9.61
CA GLU A 100 2.90 -2.29 -10.74
C GLU A 100 2.25 -1.39 -11.79
N ALA A 101 2.90 -1.30 -12.95
CA ALA A 101 2.43 -0.52 -14.08
C ALA A 101 2.62 -1.28 -15.39
N GLN A 102 1.53 -1.52 -16.14
CA GLN A 102 1.55 -2.14 -17.46
C GLN A 102 2.34 -3.48 -17.52
N GLY A 103 2.19 -4.30 -16.49
CA GLY A 103 2.89 -5.59 -16.38
C GLY A 103 4.36 -5.51 -15.94
N SER A 104 4.88 -4.30 -15.71
CA SER A 104 6.20 -4.07 -15.11
C SER A 104 6.06 -3.93 -13.60
N PHE A 105 7.03 -4.47 -12.86
CA PHE A 105 7.09 -4.44 -11.41
C PHE A 105 8.41 -3.82 -10.97
N SER A 106 8.32 -2.82 -10.11
CA SER A 106 9.48 -2.19 -9.47
C SER A 106 9.31 -2.28 -7.98
N ILE A 107 10.39 -2.56 -7.25
CA ILE A 107 10.38 -2.55 -5.79
C ILE A 107 11.21 -1.38 -5.29
N SER A 108 10.68 -0.68 -4.29
CA SER A 108 11.35 0.44 -3.63
C SER A 108 11.27 0.28 -2.13
N PHE A 109 12.30 0.76 -1.45
CA PHE A 109 12.36 0.81 0.00
C PHE A 109 12.58 2.25 0.43
N GLU A 110 12.11 2.57 1.63
CA GLU A 110 12.39 3.86 2.25
C GLU A 110 13.88 3.94 2.59
N LEU A 111 14.50 5.07 2.22
CA LEU A 111 15.88 5.37 2.60
C LEU A 111 15.92 5.98 4.00
N GLU A 112 16.97 5.67 4.75
CA GLU A 112 17.19 6.30 6.05
C GLU A 112 17.73 7.72 5.88
N GLY A 113 17.18 8.65 6.65
CA GLY A 113 17.65 10.04 6.69
C GLY A 113 17.02 10.97 5.64
N PRO A 114 17.32 12.27 5.74
CA PRO A 114 16.76 13.26 4.83
C PRO A 114 17.38 13.14 3.44
N LEU A 115 16.54 13.09 2.41
CA LEU A 115 16.99 13.27 1.03
C LEU A 115 17.24 14.75 0.74
N PRO A 116 18.19 15.07 -0.16
CA PRO A 116 18.32 16.40 -0.72
C PRO A 116 16.97 16.87 -1.30
N ARG A 117 16.68 18.17 -1.23
CA ARG A 117 15.47 18.72 -1.89
C ARG A 117 15.66 18.91 -3.38
N ASP A 118 16.91 19.00 -3.81
CA ASP A 118 17.28 19.11 -5.20
C ASP A 118 17.14 17.75 -5.90
N VAL A 119 16.45 17.74 -7.03
CA VAL A 119 16.10 16.51 -7.76
C VAL A 119 17.34 15.87 -8.38
N GLU A 120 18.26 16.66 -8.95
CA GLU A 120 19.46 16.14 -9.59
C GLU A 120 20.39 15.52 -8.55
N VAL A 121 20.62 16.22 -7.44
CA VAL A 121 21.44 15.71 -6.33
C VAL A 121 20.83 14.44 -5.71
N THR A 122 19.50 14.39 -5.61
CA THR A 122 18.81 13.19 -5.11
C THR A 122 18.96 12.01 -6.07
N LEU A 123 18.85 12.25 -7.38
CA LEU A 123 18.99 11.21 -8.39
C LEU A 123 20.40 10.61 -8.35
N ASP A 124 21.44 11.45 -8.30
CA ASP A 124 22.83 11.03 -8.20
C ASP A 124 23.11 10.23 -6.93
N HIS A 125 22.58 10.67 -5.79
CA HIS A 125 22.67 9.95 -4.52
C HIS A 125 22.04 8.56 -4.61
N CYS A 126 20.82 8.47 -5.14
CA CYS A 126 20.09 7.20 -5.28
C CYS A 126 20.73 6.27 -6.31
N HIS A 127 21.30 6.80 -7.40
CA HIS A 127 22.00 5.99 -8.40
C HIS A 127 23.15 5.18 -7.80
N GLY A 128 23.90 5.75 -6.85
CA GLY A 128 24.96 5.04 -6.13
C GLY A 128 24.48 3.91 -5.22
N LEU A 129 23.17 3.83 -4.92
CA LEU A 129 22.56 2.79 -4.09
C LEU A 129 21.99 1.63 -4.91
N LEU A 130 21.92 1.77 -6.25
CA LEU A 130 21.33 0.80 -7.17
C LEU A 130 22.35 -0.21 -7.76
N THR A 131 23.61 -0.14 -7.33
CA THR A 131 24.73 -1.03 -7.72
C THR A 131 25.15 -1.91 -6.56
#